data_AF-S7UC75-F1
#
_entry.id   AF-S7UC75-F1
#
_cell.length_a   1.000
_cell.length_b   1.000
_cell.length_c   1.000
_cell.angle_alpha   90.00
_cell.angle_beta   90.00
_cell.angle_gamma   90.00
#
_symmetry.space_group_name_H-M   'P 1'
#
loop_
_entity.id
_entity.type
_entity.pdbx_description
1 polymer ?
#
loop_
_entity_poly.entity_id
_entity_poly.type
_entity_poly.pdbx_seq_one_letter_code
_entity_poly.pdbx_strand_id
1 'polypeptide(L)'
;MSLFDHSVQELHTLLQKKEVSVSDLVDESYRRIGEVEEKVQAFLTLNEEQARAKAKELDDRLAKGEETNPLFGLPIGIKDNIVTKGLRTTCASKILYNFDPIYDATVMERLNAAGAITIGKLNMDEFAMGSSTENSGFQLTRNPWDVERVPGGSSGGSAAAVAAGEVPFALGSDTGGSIRQPAAFCGVVGLKRRTDASRALASSRLPRRLTKSARLRARSKTTPTYCRR
;
A
#
# COMPACT_ATOMS: atom_id res chain seq x y z
N MET A 1 5.13 -22.86 -3.13
CA MET A 1 4.65 -21.78 -2.24
C MET A 1 4.99 -20.48 -2.93
N SER A 2 4.04 -19.55 -2.99
CA SER A 2 4.29 -18.21 -3.50
C SER A 2 5.17 -17.47 -2.50
N LEU A 3 6.00 -16.53 -2.96
CA LEU A 3 6.80 -15.71 -2.05
C LEU A 3 5.90 -14.91 -1.09
N PHE A 4 4.70 -14.55 -1.50
CA PHE A 4 3.75 -13.79 -0.67
C PHE A 4 2.91 -14.64 0.28
N ASP A 5 3.16 -15.95 0.38
CA ASP A 5 2.69 -16.76 1.50
C ASP A 5 3.46 -16.43 2.80
N HIS A 6 4.63 -15.79 2.67
CA HIS A 6 5.41 -15.28 3.79
C HIS A 6 4.87 -13.93 4.29
N SER A 7 4.95 -13.72 5.60
CA SER A 7 4.70 -12.42 6.20
C SER A 7 5.74 -11.39 5.73
N VAL A 8 5.37 -10.11 5.78
CA VAL A 8 6.27 -8.97 5.51
C VAL A 8 7.58 -9.05 6.29
N GLN A 9 7.53 -9.54 7.54
CA GLN A 9 8.71 -9.67 8.40
C GLN A 9 9.63 -10.82 7.95
N GLU A 10 9.04 -11.92 7.49
CA GLU A 10 9.78 -13.05 6.93
C GLU A 10 10.42 -12.67 5.61
N LEU A 11 9.69 -12.00 4.70
CA LEU A 11 10.25 -11.48 3.44
C LEU A 11 11.46 -10.58 3.68
N HIS A 12 11.36 -9.66 4.64
CA HIS A 12 12.49 -8.81 5.02
C HIS A 12 13.68 -9.64 5.53
N THR A 13 13.43 -10.69 6.31
CA THR A 13 14.48 -11.59 6.78
C THR A 13 15.14 -12.35 5.63
N LEU A 14 14.36 -12.83 4.64
CA LEU A 14 14.89 -13.51 3.46
C LEU A 14 15.77 -12.57 2.62
N LEU A 15 15.37 -11.29 2.47
CA LEU A 15 16.18 -10.26 1.83
C LEU A 15 17.51 -10.05 2.57
N GLN A 16 17.49 -9.95 3.91
CA GLN A 16 18.73 -9.81 4.70
C GLN A 16 19.67 -11.00 4.55
N LYS A 17 19.11 -12.21 4.46
CA LYS A 17 19.88 -13.44 4.23
C LYS A 17 20.30 -13.63 2.77
N LYS A 18 19.84 -12.76 1.85
CA LYS A 18 20.06 -12.85 0.40
C LYS A 18 19.54 -14.17 -0.20
N GLU A 19 18.50 -14.75 0.42
CA GLU A 19 17.80 -15.94 -0.09
C GLU A 19 16.82 -15.57 -1.21
N VAL A 20 16.35 -14.32 -1.20
CA VAL A 20 15.53 -13.70 -2.26
C VAL A 20 16.11 -12.32 -2.56
N SER A 21 15.97 -11.85 -3.80
CA SER A 21 16.29 -10.48 -4.20
C SER A 21 15.05 -9.59 -4.20
N VAL A 22 15.25 -8.28 -4.22
CA VAL A 22 14.17 -7.30 -4.40
C VAL A 22 13.52 -7.48 -5.78
N SER A 23 14.33 -7.77 -6.81
CA SER A 23 13.84 -8.09 -8.15
C SER A 23 12.92 -9.30 -8.14
N ASP A 24 13.24 -10.38 -7.40
CA ASP A 24 12.37 -11.56 -7.30
C ASP A 24 11.00 -11.23 -6.71
N LEU A 25 10.94 -10.34 -5.70
CA LEU A 25 9.68 -9.91 -5.10
C LEU A 25 8.84 -9.09 -6.09
N VAL A 26 9.46 -8.19 -6.85
CA VAL A 26 8.77 -7.39 -7.86
C VAL A 26 8.28 -8.25 -9.02
N ASP A 27 9.10 -9.22 -9.45
CA ASP A 27 8.76 -10.18 -10.48
C ASP A 27 7.59 -11.07 -10.07
N GLU A 28 7.57 -11.52 -8.82
CA GLU A 28 6.44 -12.28 -8.27
C GLU A 28 5.13 -11.49 -8.32
N SER A 29 5.17 -10.20 -7.96
CA SER A 29 3.99 -9.32 -8.05
C SER A 29 3.47 -9.24 -9.49
N TYR A 30 4.33 -8.94 -10.47
CA TYR A 30 3.88 -8.81 -11.86
C TYR A 30 3.48 -10.16 -12.48
N ARG A 31 4.15 -11.26 -12.11
CA ARG A 31 3.75 -12.61 -12.49
C ARG A 31 2.33 -12.90 -12.00
N ARG A 32 2.07 -12.65 -10.71
CA ARG A 32 0.77 -12.93 -10.10
C ARG A 32 -0.33 -12.05 -10.68
N ILE A 33 -0.06 -10.76 -10.89
CA ILE A 33 -0.97 -9.83 -11.58
C ILE A 33 -1.37 -10.39 -12.95
N GLY A 34 -0.40 -10.87 -13.74
CA GLY A 34 -0.66 -11.50 -15.04
C GLY A 34 -1.53 -12.76 -14.99
N GLU A 35 -1.57 -13.47 -13.86
CA GLU A 35 -2.37 -14.69 -13.69
C GLU A 35 -3.81 -14.44 -13.24
N VAL A 36 -4.07 -13.34 -12.51
CA VAL A 36 -5.35 -13.15 -11.80
C VAL A 36 -6.15 -11.93 -12.26
N GLU A 37 -5.52 -10.91 -12.84
CA GLU A 37 -6.22 -9.64 -13.14
C GLU A 37 -7.29 -9.76 -14.22
N GLU A 38 -7.24 -10.78 -15.08
CA GLU A 38 -8.34 -11.08 -16.01
C GLU A 38 -9.67 -11.26 -15.26
N LYS A 39 -9.62 -11.79 -14.04
CA LYS A 39 -10.79 -12.06 -13.20
C LYS A 39 -10.96 -11.05 -12.07
N VAL A 40 -9.88 -10.61 -11.43
CA VAL A 40 -9.95 -9.81 -10.19
C VAL A 40 -10.11 -8.32 -10.49
N GLN A 41 -9.41 -7.80 -11.51
CA GLN A 41 -9.45 -6.39 -11.92
C GLN A 41 -9.17 -5.41 -10.76
N ALA A 42 -8.17 -5.68 -9.92
CA ALA A 42 -7.78 -4.86 -8.78
C ALA A 42 -6.90 -3.64 -9.14
N PHE A 43 -6.14 -3.66 -10.23
CA PHE A 43 -5.23 -2.59 -10.66
C PHE A 43 -5.80 -1.73 -11.80
N LEU A 44 -5.55 -0.43 -11.75
CA LEU A 44 -5.90 0.54 -12.81
C LEU A 44 -4.71 0.98 -13.65
N THR A 45 -3.55 1.18 -13.02
CA THR A 45 -2.33 1.64 -13.70
C THR A 45 -1.12 0.94 -13.07
N LEU A 46 -0.40 0.16 -13.87
CA LEU A 46 0.82 -0.51 -13.43
C LEU A 46 2.03 0.41 -13.57
N ASN A 47 3.03 0.21 -12.72
CA ASN A 47 4.27 0.98 -12.69
C ASN A 47 5.49 0.11 -13.05
N GLU A 48 5.31 -0.79 -14.01
CA GLU A 48 6.21 -1.92 -14.24
C GLU A 48 7.66 -1.53 -14.52
N GLU A 49 7.88 -0.66 -15.49
CA GLU A 49 9.22 -0.23 -15.89
C GLU A 49 9.97 0.43 -14.71
N GLN A 50 9.32 1.38 -14.02
CA GLN A 50 9.94 2.08 -12.90
C GLN A 50 10.13 1.17 -11.68
N ALA A 51 9.19 0.25 -11.42
CA ALA A 51 9.29 -0.71 -10.33
C ALA A 51 10.47 -1.66 -10.52
N ARG A 52 10.65 -2.21 -11.73
CA ARG A 52 11.78 -3.08 -12.09
C ARG A 52 13.11 -2.34 -12.02
N ALA A 53 13.16 -1.11 -12.55
CA ALA A 53 14.36 -0.27 -12.46
C ALA A 53 14.74 0.01 -10.99
N LYS A 54 13.74 0.31 -10.14
CA LYS A 54 13.96 0.54 -8.72
C LYS A 54 14.39 -0.71 -7.98
N ALA A 55 13.84 -1.88 -8.32
CA ALA A 55 14.23 -3.16 -7.73
C ALA A 55 15.73 -3.43 -7.91
N LYS A 56 16.22 -3.27 -9.15
CA LYS A 56 17.65 -3.40 -9.47
C LYS A 56 18.53 -2.44 -8.67
N GLU A 57 18.12 -1.17 -8.55
CA GLU A 57 18.84 -0.19 -7.73
C GLU A 57 18.91 -0.63 -6.26
N LEU A 58 17.82 -1.17 -5.71
CA LEU A 58 17.79 -1.63 -4.32
C LEU A 58 18.59 -2.92 -4.10
N ASP A 59 18.63 -3.83 -5.08
CA ASP A 59 19.50 -5.02 -5.05
C ASP A 59 20.98 -4.61 -4.99
N ASP A 60 21.39 -3.64 -5.81
CA ASP A 60 22.77 -3.11 -5.80
C ASP A 60 23.13 -2.49 -4.44
N ARG A 61 22.16 -1.81 -3.79
CA ARG A 61 22.34 -1.22 -2.45
C ARG A 61 22.43 -2.29 -1.37
N LEU A 62 21.61 -3.34 -1.46
CA LEU A 62 21.64 -4.48 -0.55
C LEU A 62 22.96 -5.26 -0.68
N ALA A 63 23.49 -5.41 -1.89
CA ALA A 63 24.78 -6.03 -2.14
C ALA A 63 25.95 -5.28 -1.46
N LYS A 64 25.85 -3.95 -1.38
CA LYS A 64 26.82 -3.06 -0.70
C LYS A 64 26.69 -3.05 0.82
N GLY A 65 25.70 -3.76 1.38
CA GLY A 65 25.49 -3.84 2.83
C GLY A 65 24.90 -2.56 3.45
N GLU A 66 24.15 -1.77 2.67
CA GLU A 66 23.45 -0.61 3.21
C GLU A 66 22.40 -1.03 4.26
N GLU A 67 22.21 -0.19 5.28
CA GLU A 67 21.16 -0.40 6.27
C GLU A 67 19.78 -0.39 5.60
N THR A 68 18.97 -1.39 5.96
CA THR A 68 17.62 -1.54 5.45
C THR A 68 16.61 -1.37 6.58
N ASN A 69 15.41 -0.96 6.22
CA ASN A 69 14.28 -0.87 7.15
C ASN A 69 13.25 -1.97 6.80
N PRO A 70 12.23 -2.21 7.65
CA PRO A 70 11.30 -3.31 7.45
C PRO A 70 10.49 -3.29 6.14
N LEU A 71 10.41 -2.15 5.44
CA LEU A 71 9.70 -2.03 4.16
C LEU A 71 10.63 -1.97 2.94
N PHE A 72 11.94 -2.07 3.17
CA PHE A 72 12.94 -2.00 2.09
C PHE A 72 12.71 -3.12 1.07
N GLY A 73 12.58 -2.73 -0.21
CA GLY A 73 12.42 -3.65 -1.33
C GLY A 73 11.04 -4.31 -1.43
N LEU A 74 10.11 -4.02 -0.51
CA LEU A 74 8.83 -4.71 -0.54
C LEU A 74 7.87 -4.08 -1.56
N PRO A 75 7.19 -4.91 -2.37
CA PRO A 75 6.18 -4.44 -3.31
C PRO A 75 4.92 -3.95 -2.57
N ILE A 76 4.36 -2.84 -3.04
CA ILE A 76 3.16 -2.23 -2.47
C ILE A 76 2.18 -1.78 -3.55
N GLY A 77 0.89 -2.05 -3.33
CA GLY A 77 -0.21 -1.47 -4.11
C GLY A 77 -0.73 -0.18 -3.47
N ILE A 78 -1.01 0.85 -4.28
CA ILE A 78 -1.46 2.17 -3.78
C ILE A 78 -2.87 2.48 -4.29
N LYS A 79 -3.84 2.69 -3.40
CA LYS A 79 -5.19 3.12 -3.80
C LYS A 79 -5.13 4.39 -4.67
N ASP A 80 -5.94 4.42 -5.73
CA ASP A 80 -5.83 5.44 -6.77
C ASP A 80 -6.28 6.87 -6.39
N ASN A 81 -6.75 7.08 -5.16
CA ASN A 81 -6.95 8.43 -4.61
C ASN A 81 -5.76 8.95 -3.78
N ILE A 82 -4.64 8.22 -3.77
CA ILE A 82 -3.39 8.68 -3.19
C ILE A 82 -2.52 9.16 -4.34
N VAL A 83 -2.09 10.42 -4.24
CA VAL A 83 -1.27 11.09 -5.24
C VAL A 83 0.14 10.49 -5.23
N THR A 84 0.61 10.07 -6.41
CA THR A 84 1.94 9.50 -6.64
C THR A 84 2.59 10.22 -7.81
N LYS A 85 3.76 10.83 -7.58
CA LYS A 85 4.45 11.62 -8.60
C LYS A 85 4.84 10.74 -9.79
N GLY A 86 4.52 11.19 -11.00
CA GLY A 86 4.90 10.47 -12.23
C GLY A 86 4.15 9.15 -12.46
N LEU A 87 3.08 8.91 -11.70
CA LEU A 87 2.17 7.78 -11.90
C LEU A 87 0.73 8.26 -11.89
N ARG A 88 0.03 8.06 -13.01
CA ARG A 88 -1.34 8.53 -13.25
C ARG A 88 -2.25 8.24 -12.06
N THR A 89 -3.03 9.24 -11.63
CA THR A 89 -3.89 9.15 -10.45
C THR A 89 -5.29 9.63 -10.82
N THR A 90 -6.27 8.74 -10.86
CA THR A 90 -7.59 9.05 -11.43
C THR A 90 -8.71 9.12 -10.39
N CYS A 91 -8.46 8.70 -9.14
CA CYS A 91 -9.52 8.45 -8.14
C CYS A 91 -10.63 7.53 -8.67
N ALA A 92 -10.29 6.61 -9.59
CA ALA A 92 -11.22 5.81 -10.39
C ALA A 92 -12.31 6.64 -11.11
N SER A 93 -12.02 7.91 -11.45
CA SER A 93 -12.94 8.81 -12.15
C SER A 93 -12.47 9.13 -13.56
N LYS A 94 -13.42 9.19 -14.50
CA LYS A 94 -13.15 9.74 -15.84
C LYS A 94 -12.84 11.23 -15.84
N ILE A 95 -13.13 11.96 -14.76
CA ILE A 95 -12.76 13.38 -14.64
C ILE A 95 -11.24 13.55 -14.57
N LEU A 96 -10.53 12.59 -13.97
CA LEU A 96 -9.07 12.63 -13.77
C LEU A 96 -8.34 11.58 -14.63
N TYR A 97 -8.95 11.12 -15.73
CA TYR A 97 -8.41 10.03 -16.57
C TYR A 97 -7.01 10.29 -17.15
N ASN A 98 -6.60 11.55 -17.21
CA ASN A 98 -5.30 12.02 -17.71
C ASN A 98 -4.55 12.88 -16.69
N PHE A 99 -4.84 12.73 -15.40
CA PHE A 99 -4.13 13.46 -14.35
C PHE A 99 -2.83 12.75 -13.96
N ASP A 100 -1.71 13.37 -14.36
CA ASP A 100 -0.36 12.95 -13.98
C ASP A 100 0.20 13.87 -12.89
N PRO A 101 0.30 13.40 -11.64
CA PRO A 101 0.75 14.27 -10.55
C PRO A 101 2.21 14.68 -10.65
N ILE A 102 2.48 15.96 -10.36
CA ILE A 102 3.84 16.52 -10.30
C ILE A 102 4.47 16.50 -8.89
N TYR A 103 3.75 15.97 -7.90
CA TYR A 103 4.18 15.86 -6.51
C TYR A 103 3.71 14.54 -5.89
N ASP A 104 4.35 14.13 -4.79
CA ASP A 104 3.96 12.95 -4.02
C ASP A 104 3.06 13.35 -2.84
N ALA A 105 2.07 12.53 -2.52
CA ALA A 105 1.45 12.60 -1.19
C ALA A 105 2.52 12.30 -0.11
N THR A 106 2.38 12.88 1.08
CA THR A 106 3.35 12.69 2.18
C THR A 106 3.57 11.21 2.56
N VAL A 107 2.57 10.36 2.39
CA VAL A 107 2.73 8.91 2.61
C VAL A 107 3.63 8.27 1.54
N MET A 108 3.55 8.72 0.30
CA MET A 108 4.42 8.27 -0.79
C MET A 108 5.86 8.73 -0.55
N GLU A 109 6.09 9.98 -0.13
CA GLU A 109 7.44 10.45 0.27
C GLU A 109 8.08 9.50 1.30
N ARG A 110 7.30 9.02 2.26
CA ARG A 110 7.77 8.13 3.33
C ARG A 110 8.00 6.71 2.86
N LEU A 111 7.12 6.17 2.03
CA LEU A 111 7.28 4.84 1.45
C LEU A 111 8.50 4.80 0.52
N ASN A 112 8.67 5.84 -0.31
CA ASN A 112 9.82 5.98 -1.20
C ASN A 112 11.13 6.10 -0.39
N ALA A 113 11.14 6.89 0.69
CA ALA A 113 12.28 6.99 1.59
C ALA A 113 12.58 5.67 2.34
N ALA A 114 11.54 4.88 2.63
CA ALA A 114 11.67 3.53 3.18
C ALA A 114 12.10 2.48 2.13
N GLY A 115 12.16 2.84 0.85
CA GLY A 115 12.53 1.90 -0.22
C GLY A 115 11.45 0.87 -0.55
N ALA A 116 10.18 1.14 -0.23
CA ALA A 116 9.07 0.33 -0.73
C ALA A 116 8.89 0.57 -2.24
N ILE A 117 8.49 -0.46 -2.99
CA ILE A 117 8.35 -0.40 -4.45
C ILE A 117 6.88 -0.36 -4.84
N THR A 118 6.44 0.76 -5.42
CA THR A 118 5.07 0.90 -5.90
C THR A 118 4.88 0.07 -7.17
N ILE A 119 4.05 -0.97 -7.09
CA ILE A 119 3.70 -1.85 -8.22
C ILE A 119 2.64 -1.20 -9.12
N GLY A 120 1.73 -0.44 -8.53
CA GLY A 120 0.71 0.24 -9.32
C GLY A 120 -0.38 0.89 -8.48
N LYS A 121 -1.33 1.48 -9.19
CA LYS A 121 -2.53 2.10 -8.64
C LYS A 121 -3.67 1.11 -8.61
N LEU A 122 -4.32 1.01 -7.47
CA LEU A 122 -5.41 0.08 -7.20
C LEU A 122 -6.77 0.74 -7.39
N ASN A 123 -7.71 -0.02 -7.94
CA ASN A 123 -9.08 0.38 -8.21
C ASN A 123 -9.85 0.68 -6.92
N MET A 124 -10.90 1.47 -7.06
CA MET A 124 -11.72 1.97 -5.97
C MET A 124 -13.07 2.48 -6.50
N ASP A 125 -14.05 2.68 -5.61
CA ASP A 125 -15.22 3.48 -5.99
C ASP A 125 -14.78 4.89 -6.36
N GLU A 126 -15.41 5.47 -7.39
CA GLU A 126 -15.14 6.82 -7.87
C GLU A 126 -15.16 7.84 -6.70
N PHE A 127 -14.08 8.62 -6.58
CA PHE A 127 -13.85 9.58 -5.47
C PHE A 127 -14.05 9.01 -4.05
N ALA A 128 -13.84 7.70 -3.88
CA ALA A 128 -14.01 6.96 -2.63
C ALA A 128 -15.46 6.88 -2.12
N MET A 129 -16.45 7.13 -2.98
CA MET A 129 -17.87 7.15 -2.65
C MET A 129 -18.56 5.86 -3.07
N GLY A 130 -18.54 4.89 -2.17
CA GLY A 130 -19.20 3.60 -2.34
C GLY A 130 -18.69 2.56 -1.36
N SER A 131 -19.29 1.39 -1.42
CA SER A 131 -19.02 0.27 -0.51
C SER A 131 -18.92 -1.07 -1.24
N SER A 132 -18.73 -1.05 -2.56
CA SER A 132 -18.60 -2.25 -3.40
C SER A 132 -17.52 -2.17 -4.49
N THR A 133 -16.98 -0.98 -4.78
CA THR A 133 -16.05 -0.73 -5.90
C THR A 133 -16.70 -0.85 -7.29
N GLU A 134 -18.02 -1.05 -7.35
CA GLU A 134 -18.77 -1.10 -8.62
C GLU A 134 -18.93 0.27 -9.27
N ASN A 135 -18.82 1.36 -8.49
CA ASN A 135 -18.90 2.73 -9.02
C ASN A 135 -17.59 3.20 -9.67
N SER A 136 -16.59 2.33 -9.86
CA SER A 136 -15.38 2.71 -10.59
C SER A 136 -15.70 3.12 -12.03
N GLY A 137 -15.16 4.24 -12.48
CA GLY A 137 -15.31 4.72 -13.85
C GLY A 137 -14.56 3.92 -14.91
N PHE A 138 -13.79 2.89 -14.52
CA PHE A 138 -12.92 2.11 -15.41
C PHE A 138 -13.31 0.64 -15.51
N GLN A 139 -13.43 -0.06 -14.38
CA GLN A 139 -13.63 -1.51 -14.36
C GLN A 139 -14.21 -2.00 -13.03
N LEU A 140 -14.79 -3.21 -13.03
CA LEU A 140 -15.38 -3.81 -11.84
C LEU A 140 -14.38 -4.74 -11.15
N THR A 141 -13.89 -4.34 -9.98
CA THR A 141 -13.08 -5.27 -9.16
C THR A 141 -13.98 -6.34 -8.56
N ARG A 142 -13.52 -7.59 -8.59
CA ARG A 142 -14.21 -8.76 -8.04
C ARG A 142 -13.49 -9.30 -6.81
N ASN A 143 -14.22 -10.01 -5.95
CA ASN A 143 -13.65 -10.63 -4.76
C ASN A 143 -12.82 -11.88 -5.13
N PRO A 144 -11.55 -11.99 -4.73
CA PRO A 144 -10.73 -13.15 -5.07
C PRO A 144 -11.24 -14.49 -4.51
N TRP A 145 -12.06 -14.48 -3.46
CA TRP A 145 -12.66 -15.69 -2.89
C TRP A 145 -13.87 -16.19 -3.68
N ASP A 146 -14.58 -15.28 -4.36
CA ASP A 146 -15.75 -15.58 -5.19
C ASP A 146 -15.93 -14.43 -6.20
N VAL A 147 -15.62 -14.70 -7.47
CA VAL A 147 -15.61 -13.68 -8.53
C VAL A 147 -17.01 -13.14 -8.84
N GLU A 148 -18.08 -13.77 -8.38
CA GLU A 148 -19.45 -13.26 -8.49
C GLU A 148 -19.81 -12.27 -7.37
N ARG A 149 -18.87 -11.99 -6.46
CA ARG A 149 -19.08 -11.11 -5.30
C ARG A 149 -18.24 -9.84 -5.37
N VAL A 150 -18.73 -8.82 -4.69
CA VAL A 150 -18.01 -7.55 -4.52
C VAL A 150 -16.86 -7.69 -3.52
N PRO A 151 -15.73 -6.99 -3.74
CA PRO A 151 -14.61 -6.94 -2.80
C PRO A 151 -14.89 -5.97 -1.62
N GLY A 152 -16.03 -5.29 -1.63
CA GLY A 152 -16.34 -4.18 -0.74
C GLY A 152 -15.80 -2.85 -1.29
N GLY A 153 -15.84 -1.79 -0.48
CA GLY A 153 -15.46 -0.46 -0.93
C GLY A 153 -15.32 0.58 0.18
N SER A 154 -14.67 1.70 -0.11
CA SER A 154 -14.18 2.10 -1.43
C SER A 154 -12.75 1.68 -1.72
N SER A 155 -12.07 0.95 -0.83
CA SER A 155 -10.72 0.40 -1.12
C SER A 155 -10.78 -1.06 -1.55
N GLY A 156 -11.75 -1.43 -2.41
CA GLY A 156 -11.95 -2.82 -2.84
C GLY A 156 -10.75 -3.36 -3.61
N GLY A 157 -10.16 -2.60 -4.54
CA GLY A 157 -8.93 -2.99 -5.23
C GLY A 157 -7.77 -3.27 -4.26
N SER A 158 -7.63 -2.46 -3.20
CA SER A 158 -6.60 -2.71 -2.17
C SER A 158 -6.79 -4.01 -1.41
N ALA A 159 -8.03 -4.34 -1.03
CA ALA A 159 -8.28 -5.59 -0.32
C ALA A 159 -8.18 -6.80 -1.25
N ALA A 160 -8.69 -6.67 -2.48
CA ALA A 160 -8.63 -7.72 -3.50
C ALA A 160 -7.19 -8.04 -3.90
N ALA A 161 -6.34 -7.04 -4.14
CA ALA A 161 -4.96 -7.28 -4.55
C ALA A 161 -4.13 -8.01 -3.48
N VAL A 162 -4.33 -7.66 -2.21
CA VAL A 162 -3.69 -8.37 -1.09
C VAL A 162 -4.26 -9.79 -0.96
N ALA A 163 -5.58 -9.96 -1.05
CA ALA A 163 -6.22 -11.27 -0.93
C ALA A 163 -5.87 -12.23 -2.09
N ALA A 164 -5.67 -11.69 -3.30
CA ALA A 164 -5.25 -12.45 -4.48
C ALA A 164 -3.75 -12.80 -4.47
N GLY A 165 -2.98 -12.25 -3.53
CA GLY A 165 -1.54 -12.42 -3.42
C GLY A 165 -0.75 -11.64 -4.46
N GLU A 166 -1.29 -10.56 -5.03
CA GLU A 166 -0.58 -9.74 -6.02
C GLU A 166 0.47 -8.85 -5.37
N VAL A 167 0.20 -8.39 -4.15
CA VAL A 167 1.12 -7.62 -3.31
C VAL A 167 0.98 -8.04 -1.84
N PRO A 168 2.06 -8.03 -1.05
CA PRO A 168 2.02 -8.41 0.36
C PRO A 168 1.28 -7.39 1.23
N PHE A 169 1.18 -6.13 0.79
CA PHE A 169 0.38 -5.11 1.46
C PHE A 169 0.00 -3.98 0.50
N ALA A 170 -1.03 -3.23 0.89
CA ALA A 170 -1.53 -2.09 0.12
C ALA A 170 -1.95 -0.94 1.04
N LEU A 171 -2.00 0.27 0.47
CA LEU A 171 -2.64 1.42 1.10
C LEU A 171 -4.05 1.61 0.59
N GLY A 172 -4.94 2.00 1.51
CA GLY A 172 -6.30 2.44 1.23
C GLY A 172 -6.65 3.71 2.00
N SER A 173 -7.90 4.16 1.84
CA SER A 173 -8.45 5.30 2.59
C SER A 173 -9.73 4.87 3.29
N ASP A 174 -9.94 5.26 4.55
CA ASP A 174 -11.13 4.91 5.34
C ASP A 174 -11.81 6.17 5.86
N THR A 175 -12.91 6.55 5.20
CA THR A 175 -13.75 7.69 5.59
C THR A 175 -14.91 7.21 6.47
N GLY A 176 -15.59 6.14 6.07
CA GLY A 176 -16.76 5.58 6.78
C GLY A 176 -16.70 4.06 6.97
N GLY A 177 -15.53 3.43 6.86
CA GLY A 177 -15.38 1.97 6.78
C GLY A 177 -14.59 1.49 5.57
N SER A 178 -14.14 2.41 4.72
CA SER A 178 -13.62 2.12 3.39
C SER A 178 -12.29 1.35 3.35
N ILE A 179 -11.66 1.05 4.49
CA ILE A 179 -10.59 0.03 4.61
C ILE A 179 -11.11 -1.21 5.34
N ARG A 180 -11.79 -1.01 6.47
CA ARG A 180 -12.22 -2.12 7.34
C ARG A 180 -13.25 -3.04 6.68
N GLN A 181 -14.19 -2.48 5.94
CA GLN A 181 -15.25 -3.23 5.26
C GLN A 181 -14.71 -4.08 4.09
N PRO A 182 -13.91 -3.55 3.14
CA PRO A 182 -13.36 -4.40 2.08
C PRO A 182 -12.36 -5.42 2.63
N ALA A 183 -11.62 -5.10 3.69
CA ALA A 183 -10.76 -6.07 4.37
C ALA A 183 -11.55 -7.25 4.94
N ALA A 184 -12.71 -6.99 5.55
CA ALA A 184 -13.59 -8.06 6.04
C ALA A 184 -14.16 -8.91 4.89
N PHE A 185 -14.53 -8.29 3.76
CA PHE A 185 -15.10 -9.00 2.61
C PHE A 185 -14.06 -9.87 1.89
N CYS A 186 -12.82 -9.40 1.80
CA CYS A 186 -11.73 -10.14 1.13
C CYS A 186 -10.90 -10.99 2.10
N GLY A 187 -11.31 -11.14 3.36
CA GLY A 187 -10.61 -12.01 4.33
C GLY A 187 -9.18 -11.55 4.69
N VAL A 188 -8.89 -10.25 4.62
CA VAL A 188 -7.56 -9.66 4.91
C VAL A 188 -7.61 -8.73 6.12
N VAL A 189 -6.44 -8.33 6.61
CA VAL A 189 -6.32 -7.41 7.75
C VAL A 189 -6.33 -5.96 7.27
N GLY A 190 -7.33 -5.18 7.69
CA GLY A 190 -7.44 -3.75 7.39
C GLY A 190 -7.42 -2.89 8.65
N LEU A 191 -6.51 -1.92 8.73
CA LEU A 191 -6.38 -1.01 9.88
C LEU A 191 -6.63 0.44 9.48
N LYS A 192 -7.68 1.05 10.06
CA LYS A 192 -7.84 2.51 10.07
C LYS A 192 -7.07 3.11 11.24
N ARG A 193 -6.11 4.00 10.96
CA ARG A 193 -5.43 4.78 12.00
C ARG A 193 -6.34 5.85 12.61
N ARG A 194 -6.02 6.28 13.83
CA ARG A 194 -6.68 7.41 14.51
C ARG A 194 -6.45 8.69 13.70
N THR A 195 -7.48 9.53 13.62
CA THR A 195 -7.54 10.70 12.70
C THR A 195 -6.47 11.76 12.98
N ASP A 196 -5.95 11.83 14.20
CA ASP A 196 -4.88 12.72 14.64
C ASP A 196 -3.47 12.12 14.46
N ALA A 197 -3.34 10.82 14.24
CA ALA A 197 -2.04 10.17 14.06
C ALA A 197 -1.36 10.63 12.77
N SER A 198 -2.13 10.95 11.73
CA SER A 198 -1.63 11.59 10.49
C SER A 198 -1.21 13.06 10.74
N ARG A 199 -1.93 13.79 11.61
CA ARG A 199 -1.62 15.18 11.99
C ARG A 199 -0.35 15.30 12.84
N ALA A 200 -0.16 14.43 13.84
CA ALA A 200 1.03 14.46 14.71
C ALA A 200 2.34 14.29 13.92
N LEU A 201 2.27 13.54 12.83
CA LEU A 201 3.35 13.28 11.89
C LEU A 201 3.61 14.44 10.91
N ALA A 202 2.66 15.36 10.72
CA ALA A 202 2.86 16.59 9.95
C ALA A 202 3.44 17.72 10.82
N SER A 203 3.07 17.77 12.10
CA SER A 203 3.57 18.78 13.05
C SER A 203 5.03 18.59 13.48
N SER A 204 5.63 17.41 13.26
CA SER A 204 7.03 17.14 13.63
C SER A 204 8.06 17.81 12.71
N ARG A 205 7.63 18.53 11.66
CA ARG A 205 8.49 19.38 10.81
C ARG A 205 8.64 20.83 11.30
N LEU A 206 8.03 21.22 12.42
CA LEU A 206 8.31 22.52 13.04
C LEU A 206 9.69 22.48 13.71
N PRO A 207 10.61 23.44 13.42
CA PRO A 207 11.89 23.49 14.10
C PRO A 207 11.65 23.57 15.61
N ARG A 208 12.39 22.75 16.38
CA ARG A 208 12.43 22.81 17.84
C ARG A 208 13.09 24.12 18.29
N ARG A 209 12.41 25.24 18.10
CA ARG A 209 12.67 26.49 18.80
C ARG A 209 11.34 26.93 19.39
N LEU A 210 11.38 27.15 20.71
CA LEU A 210 10.29 27.63 21.58
C LEU A 210 9.33 26.52 22.06
N THR A 211 9.69 25.91 23.20
CA THR A 211 8.77 25.65 24.33
C THR A 211 9.52 24.94 25.47
N LYS A 212 10.45 25.67 26.12
CA LYS A 212 10.80 25.39 27.53
C LYS A 212 9.67 25.96 28.41
N SER A 213 8.51 25.30 28.47
CA SER A 213 7.50 25.62 29.50
C SER A 213 6.38 24.59 29.69
N ALA A 214 6.33 23.48 28.93
CA ALA A 214 5.29 22.46 29.11
C ALA A 214 5.86 21.10 29.57
N ARG A 215 6.68 21.11 30.63
CA ARG A 215 6.93 19.91 31.45
C ARG A 215 6.08 20.02 32.69
N LEU A 216 4.84 19.54 32.63
CA LEU A 216 4.05 19.10 33.79
C LEU A 216 2.72 18.51 33.30
N ARG A 217 2.74 17.19 33.08
CA ARG A 217 1.66 16.23 33.38
C ARG A 217 2.06 14.86 32.81
N ALA A 218 2.95 14.20 33.54
CA ALA A 218 3.03 12.75 33.51
C ALA A 218 2.03 12.21 34.54
N ARG A 219 1.17 11.27 34.11
CA ARG A 219 0.76 10.04 34.85
C ARG A 219 -0.63 9.56 34.41
N SER A 220 -0.66 8.43 33.70
CA SER A 220 -1.40 7.19 34.00
C SER A 220 -1.32 6.29 32.76
N LYS A 221 -0.57 5.18 32.83
CA LYS A 221 -1.07 3.79 32.96
C LYS A 221 -1.97 3.43 31.76
N THR A 222 -1.64 2.53 30.82
CA THR A 222 -1.13 1.14 30.94
C THR A 222 -0.72 0.62 29.54
N THR A 223 0.34 -0.20 29.48
CA THR A 223 0.68 -1.16 28.40
C THR A 223 -0.40 -2.27 28.33
N PRO A 224 -0.63 -2.97 27.19
CA PRO A 224 0.36 -3.89 26.60
C PRO A 224 0.44 -3.94 25.04
N THR A 225 1.63 -4.35 24.62
CA THR A 225 2.04 -5.02 23.37
C THR A 225 1.12 -6.18 22.96
N TYR A 226 0.97 -6.50 21.67
CA TYR A 226 1.04 -7.88 21.13
C TYR A 226 1.19 -7.91 19.60
N CYS A 227 2.18 -8.69 19.16
CA CYS A 227 2.42 -9.24 17.82
C CYS A 227 1.51 -10.48 17.63
N ARG A 228 1.12 -10.82 16.39
CA ARG A 228 0.40 -12.07 16.12
C ARG A 228 1.37 -13.23 15.87
N ARG A 229 0.89 -14.44 16.17
CA ARG A 229 1.42 -15.71 15.62
C ARG A 229 1.26 -15.74 14.11
#